data_AF-A0A370HS76-F1
#
_entry.id   AF-A0A370HS76-F1
#
_cell.length_a   1.000
_cell.length_b   1.000
_cell.length_c   1.000
_cell.angle_alpha   90.00
_cell.angle_beta   90.00
_cell.angle_gamma   90.00
#
_symmetry.space_group_name_H-M   'P 1'
#
loop_
_entity.id
_entity.type
_entity.pdbx_description
1 polymer ?
#
loop_
_entity_poly.entity_id
_entity_poly.type
_entity_poly.pdbx_seq_one_letter_code
_entity_poly.pdbx_strand_id
1 'polypeptide(L)'
;MSGVCPGCGAGVRITDRFCEECGRELAISRAALPDLVIDPAAVCGACGAGDFDADGYCTACGELRRPPDRSSADLGGVHLVTDRGKVHARNEDAVAAAVLGDPGGGSAEESAPSDDDSTRTAVDPTGGDSATASAVVITVCDGVSTSEDPQAASGAAARAGVDACLGALAADRPVEEAVMAGLESAFQAVREVSMAAGHSPSCTYVTAVLRPSGTGEFDITVANVGDSRAYWLRTDGTTACPSSRRLTVDDSWAQALVDAGAMDEVAAMRDPRAHALVRWLGADSDHKAADTAVRTLRVRGPGVLLLCSDGLWNYLPDPMDLAAIATTAPPATAARNLADYAMHCGGGDNITVAVAPVN
;
A
#
# COMPACT_ATOMS: atom_id res chain seq x y z
N MET A 1 -16.68 -13.63 -2.46
CA MET A 1 -17.29 -14.76 -3.20
C MET A 1 -16.21 -15.78 -3.55
N SER A 2 -16.60 -17.05 -3.73
CA SER A 2 -15.74 -18.11 -4.28
C SER A 2 -15.66 -17.95 -5.80
N GLY A 3 -14.45 -17.75 -6.32
CA GLY A 3 -14.16 -17.88 -7.74
C GLY A 3 -13.98 -19.34 -8.13
N VAL A 4 -13.71 -19.60 -9.40
CA VAL A 4 -13.27 -20.91 -9.88
C VAL A 4 -11.83 -20.79 -10.39
N CYS A 5 -11.00 -21.77 -10.07
CA CYS A 5 -9.65 -21.81 -10.59
C CYS A 5 -9.69 -21.91 -12.13
N PRO A 6 -9.01 -21.01 -12.87
CA PRO A 6 -9.01 -21.07 -14.34
C PRO A 6 -8.30 -22.31 -14.89
N GLY A 7 -7.51 -23.02 -14.07
CA GLY A 7 -6.81 -24.24 -14.46
C GLY A 7 -7.63 -25.52 -14.33
N CYS A 8 -8.49 -25.63 -13.31
CA CYS A 8 -9.18 -26.88 -12.99
C CYS A 8 -10.67 -26.73 -12.64
N GLY A 9 -11.19 -25.50 -12.58
CA GLY A 9 -12.58 -25.22 -12.23
C GLY A 9 -12.93 -25.40 -10.75
N ALA A 10 -11.97 -25.77 -9.89
CA ALA A 10 -12.20 -25.92 -8.46
C ALA A 10 -12.59 -24.59 -7.81
N GLY A 11 -13.47 -24.64 -6.80
CA GLY A 11 -13.83 -23.45 -6.03
C GLY A 11 -12.62 -22.90 -5.29
N VAL A 12 -12.32 -21.63 -5.47
CA VAL A 12 -11.20 -20.93 -4.82
C VAL A 12 -11.71 -19.67 -4.13
N ARG A 13 -11.08 -19.28 -3.03
CA ARG A 13 -11.32 -18.01 -2.36
C ARG A 13 -10.45 -16.94 -3.01
N ILE A 14 -10.94 -15.71 -3.03
CA ILE A 14 -10.17 -14.53 -3.45
C ILE A 14 -8.90 -14.31 -2.58
N THR A 15 -8.87 -14.90 -1.38
CA THR A 15 -7.71 -14.89 -0.49
C THR A 15 -6.67 -15.95 -0.83
N ASP A 16 -7.03 -16.90 -1.69
CA ASP A 16 -6.16 -18.01 -2.06
C ASP A 16 -5.16 -17.47 -3.08
N ARG A 17 -3.87 -17.68 -2.80
CA ARG A 17 -2.79 -17.35 -3.73
C ARG A 17 -2.64 -18.43 -4.81
N PHE A 18 -2.95 -19.66 -4.43
CA PHE A 18 -2.89 -20.83 -5.29
C PHE A 18 -4.18 -21.62 -5.16
N CYS A 19 -4.61 -22.24 -6.25
CA CYS A 19 -5.65 -23.24 -6.19
C CYS A 19 -5.16 -24.45 -5.42
N GLU A 20 -5.82 -24.80 -4.32
CA GLU A 20 -5.45 -25.96 -3.50
C GLU A 20 -5.56 -27.30 -4.26
N GLU A 21 -6.39 -27.37 -5.30
CA GLU A 21 -6.61 -28.58 -6.08
C GLU A 21 -5.51 -28.82 -7.13
N CYS A 22 -5.09 -27.78 -7.85
CA CYS A 22 -4.17 -27.93 -8.99
C CYS A 22 -2.86 -27.16 -8.87
N GLY A 23 -2.66 -26.42 -7.77
CA GLY A 23 -1.45 -25.62 -7.50
C GLY A 23 -1.29 -24.37 -8.38
N ARG A 24 -2.25 -24.05 -9.25
CA ARG A 24 -2.19 -22.88 -10.13
C ARG A 24 -2.31 -21.57 -9.35
N GLU A 25 -1.42 -20.63 -9.63
CA GLU A 25 -1.49 -19.28 -9.08
C GLU A 25 -2.75 -18.56 -9.57
N LEU A 26 -3.50 -17.97 -8.64
CA LEU A 26 -4.75 -17.28 -8.92
C LEU A 26 -4.46 -15.84 -9.33
N ALA A 27 -5.40 -15.16 -10.02
CA ALA A 27 -5.22 -13.83 -10.63
C ALA A 27 -5.16 -12.67 -9.60
N ILE A 28 -4.45 -12.90 -8.50
CA ILE A 28 -4.29 -12.03 -7.34
C ILE A 28 -2.85 -12.11 -6.88
N SER A 29 -2.10 -11.06 -7.16
CA SER A 29 -0.73 -10.91 -6.65
C SER A 29 -0.78 -10.05 -5.39
N ARG A 30 -0.16 -10.50 -4.29
CA ARG A 30 -0.11 -9.76 -3.02
C ARG A 30 1.27 -9.79 -2.38
N ALA A 31 1.60 -8.73 -1.67
CA ALA A 31 2.79 -8.63 -0.83
C ALA A 31 2.50 -7.81 0.43
N ALA A 32 3.21 -8.12 1.50
CA ALA A 32 3.24 -7.31 2.71
C ALA A 32 4.70 -7.18 3.17
N LEU A 33 5.13 -5.96 3.43
CA LEU A 33 6.46 -5.61 3.90
C LEU A 33 6.38 -4.92 5.29
N PRO A 34 7.44 -5.01 6.11
CA PRO A 34 8.62 -5.84 5.91
C PRO A 34 8.23 -7.32 5.83
N ASP A 35 8.81 -8.02 4.85
CA ASP A 35 8.61 -9.45 4.75
C ASP A 35 9.45 -10.10 5.84
N LEU A 36 8.79 -10.50 6.93
CA LEU A 36 9.46 -11.17 8.04
C LEU A 36 9.89 -12.60 7.66
N VAL A 37 9.62 -13.04 6.42
CA VAL A 37 10.22 -14.26 5.88
C VAL A 37 11.73 -14.07 5.81
N ILE A 38 12.38 -14.66 6.80
CA ILE A 38 13.82 -14.80 6.95
C ILE A 38 14.35 -15.55 5.71
N ASP A 39 14.92 -14.84 4.72
CA ASP A 39 15.54 -15.44 3.54
C ASP A 39 16.58 -16.52 3.95
N PRO A 40 16.38 -17.81 3.70
CA PRO A 40 17.33 -18.84 4.13
C PRO A 40 18.76 -18.63 3.57
N ALA A 41 18.94 -17.81 2.53
CA ALA A 41 20.24 -17.44 1.98
C ALA A 41 20.88 -16.16 2.57
N ALA A 42 20.20 -15.41 3.44
CA ALA A 42 20.78 -14.18 3.97
C ALA A 42 21.95 -14.46 4.93
N VAL A 43 22.99 -13.66 4.84
CA VAL A 43 24.18 -13.74 5.70
C VAL A 43 24.06 -12.83 6.92
N CYS A 44 24.79 -13.16 7.98
CA CYS A 44 24.87 -12.35 9.19
C CYS A 44 25.48 -10.99 8.87
N GLY A 45 24.74 -9.91 9.14
CA GLY A 45 25.23 -8.54 8.91
C GLY A 45 26.47 -8.15 9.74
N ALA A 46 26.75 -8.87 10.84
CA ALA A 46 27.90 -8.61 11.70
C ALA A 46 29.19 -9.33 11.25
N CYS A 47 29.09 -10.58 10.79
CA CYS A 47 30.27 -11.41 10.49
C CYS A 47 30.27 -12.08 9.10
N GLY A 48 29.18 -11.96 8.34
CA GLY A 48 29.04 -12.54 7.00
C GLY A 48 28.77 -14.05 6.95
N ALA A 49 28.62 -14.73 8.09
CA ALA A 49 28.31 -16.16 8.13
C ALA A 49 26.86 -16.45 7.70
N GLY A 50 26.61 -17.61 7.07
CA GLY A 50 25.27 -18.01 6.59
C GLY A 50 24.47 -18.89 7.55
N ASP A 51 25.10 -19.39 8.63
CA ASP A 51 24.49 -20.40 9.50
C ASP A 51 23.85 -19.75 10.74
N PHE A 52 22.54 -19.98 10.91
CA PHE A 52 21.75 -19.52 12.05
C PHE A 52 21.12 -20.71 12.77
N ASP A 53 20.95 -20.60 14.08
CA ASP A 53 20.18 -21.58 14.85
C ASP A 53 18.66 -21.40 14.66
N ALA A 54 17.88 -22.27 15.31
CA ALA A 54 16.42 -22.26 15.22
C ALA A 54 15.78 -20.98 15.80
N ASP A 55 16.51 -20.28 16.68
CA ASP A 55 16.09 -19.03 17.30
C ASP A 55 16.58 -17.81 16.51
N GLY A 56 17.25 -18.02 15.38
CA GLY A 56 17.73 -16.98 14.47
C GLY A 56 19.05 -16.33 14.91
N TYR A 57 19.79 -16.88 15.87
CA TYR A 57 21.11 -16.37 16.22
C TYR A 57 22.17 -16.94 15.29
N CYS A 58 23.08 -16.07 14.85
CA CYS A 58 24.23 -16.46 14.05
C CYS A 58 25.09 -17.43 14.85
N THR A 59 25.26 -18.65 14.37
CA THR A 59 26.04 -19.70 15.05
C THR A 59 27.53 -19.35 15.16
N ALA A 60 28.02 -18.41 14.34
CA ALA A 60 29.42 -17.98 14.33
C ALA A 60 29.73 -16.84 15.32
N CYS A 61 28.84 -15.86 15.47
CA CYS A 61 29.11 -14.67 16.29
C CYS A 61 28.05 -14.37 17.37
N GLY A 62 26.98 -15.16 17.44
CA GLY A 62 25.88 -14.98 18.39
C GLY A 62 25.01 -13.76 18.13
N GLU A 63 25.17 -13.07 17.00
CA GLU A 63 24.34 -11.91 16.66
C GLU A 63 22.98 -12.40 16.16
N LEU A 64 21.90 -11.83 16.70
CA LEU A 64 20.55 -12.11 16.23
C LEU A 64 20.41 -11.66 14.78
N ARG A 65 19.85 -12.53 13.95
CA ARG A 65 19.57 -12.23 12.56
C ARG A 65 18.60 -11.06 12.47
N ARG A 66 19.07 -9.94 11.92
CA ARG A 66 18.25 -8.77 11.68
C ARG A 66 17.59 -8.88 10.29
N PRO A 67 16.31 -8.54 10.16
CA PRO A 67 15.71 -8.29 8.85
C PRO A 67 16.56 -7.25 8.10
N PRO A 68 16.58 -7.29 6.75
CA PRO A 68 17.28 -6.27 6.00
C PRO A 68 16.70 -4.88 6.34
N ASP A 69 17.57 -3.87 6.43
CA ASP A 69 17.15 -2.49 6.69
C ASP A 69 16.12 -2.03 5.67
N ARG A 70 16.22 -2.50 4.42
CA ARG A 70 15.27 -2.25 3.34
C ARG A 70 14.63 -3.53 2.84
N SER A 71 13.31 -3.50 2.69
CA SER A 71 12.53 -4.52 1.98
C SER A 71 11.82 -3.90 0.77
N SER A 72 11.65 -4.69 -0.30
CA SER A 72 10.90 -4.25 -1.49
C SER A 72 10.15 -5.39 -2.14
N ALA A 73 9.00 -5.08 -2.76
CA ALA A 73 8.20 -6.03 -3.52
C ALA A 73 7.66 -5.38 -4.81
N ASP A 74 7.55 -6.18 -5.87
CA ASP A 74 6.99 -5.80 -7.16
C ASP A 74 5.83 -6.75 -7.47
N LEU A 75 4.63 -6.20 -7.65
CA LEU A 75 3.40 -6.94 -8.00
C LEU A 75 2.94 -6.64 -9.44
N GLY A 76 3.79 -6.05 -10.29
CA GLY A 76 3.49 -5.60 -11.64
C GLY A 76 2.66 -4.32 -11.70
N GLY A 77 1.56 -4.27 -10.94
CA GLY A 77 0.67 -3.11 -10.83
C GLY A 77 0.99 -2.14 -9.69
N VAL A 78 1.90 -2.51 -8.78
CA VAL A 78 2.33 -1.68 -7.65
C VAL A 78 3.70 -2.15 -7.16
N HIS A 79 4.53 -1.19 -6.74
CA HIS A 79 5.84 -1.42 -6.17
C HIS A 79 5.92 -0.87 -4.75
N LEU A 80 6.42 -1.68 -3.84
CA LEU A 80 6.50 -1.37 -2.43
C LEU A 80 7.97 -1.29 -2.01
N VAL A 81 8.31 -0.29 -1.21
CA VAL A 81 9.59 -0.18 -0.52
C VAL A 81 9.33 0.27 0.91
N THR A 82 9.98 -0.39 1.87
CA THR A 82 10.02 0.06 3.26
C THR A 82 11.44 -0.06 3.78
N ASP A 83 11.92 0.97 4.48
CA ASP A 83 13.27 1.11 4.98
C ASP A 83 13.24 1.54 6.45
N ARG A 84 14.09 0.93 7.28
CA ARG A 84 14.27 1.28 8.70
C ARG A 84 14.73 2.73 8.89
N GLY A 85 15.36 3.35 7.90
CA GLY A 85 16.03 4.62 8.10
C GLY A 85 17.33 4.46 8.90
N LYS A 86 17.92 5.59 9.29
CA LYS A 86 19.24 5.62 9.95
C LYS A 86 19.17 5.62 11.47
N VAL A 87 18.07 6.11 12.05
CA VAL A 87 17.97 6.37 13.49
C VAL A 87 17.29 5.23 14.25
N HIS A 88 16.21 4.66 13.71
CA HIS A 88 15.38 3.70 14.42
C HIS A 88 16.07 2.34 14.53
N ALA A 89 15.92 1.63 15.67
CA ALA A 89 16.57 0.32 15.87
C ALA A 89 15.97 -0.80 15.00
N ARG A 90 14.73 -0.61 14.54
CA ARG A 90 13.95 -1.54 13.71
C ARG A 90 13.01 -0.74 12.81
N ASN A 91 12.47 -1.41 11.79
CA ASN A 91 11.43 -0.83 10.97
C ASN A 91 10.06 -1.04 11.63
N GLU A 92 9.40 0.05 11.97
CA GLU A 92 8.09 0.11 12.63
C GLU A 92 6.97 0.40 11.62
N ASP A 93 7.33 0.76 10.39
CA ASP A 93 6.41 0.86 9.27
C ASP A 93 6.04 -0.51 8.69
N ALA A 94 4.87 -0.55 8.07
CA ALA A 94 4.43 -1.66 7.23
C ALA A 94 3.69 -1.16 5.98
N VAL A 95 3.77 -1.96 4.92
CA VAL A 95 2.99 -1.74 3.69
C VAL A 95 2.48 -3.05 3.16
N ALA A 96 1.23 -3.10 2.75
CA ALA A 96 0.64 -4.25 2.06
C ALA A 96 -0.05 -3.80 0.78
N ALA A 97 -0.05 -4.65 -0.23
CA ALA A 97 -0.82 -4.40 -1.44
C ALA A 97 -1.27 -5.69 -2.11
N ALA A 98 -2.30 -5.55 -2.93
CA ALA A 98 -2.80 -6.60 -3.80
C ALA A 98 -3.25 -6.04 -5.14
N VAL A 99 -3.01 -6.82 -6.20
CA VAL A 99 -3.45 -6.55 -7.57
C VAL A 99 -4.44 -7.62 -7.97
N LEU A 100 -5.69 -7.23 -8.20
CA LEU A 100 -6.77 -8.04 -8.75
C LEU A 100 -6.80 -7.89 -10.28
N GLY A 101 -6.82 -8.98 -11.02
CA GLY A 101 -6.84 -8.98 -12.49
C GLY A 101 -5.48 -9.33 -13.10
N ASP A 102 -5.42 -9.44 -14.43
CA ASP A 102 -4.20 -9.88 -15.13
C ASP A 102 -3.08 -8.83 -15.00
N PRO A 103 -1.93 -9.14 -14.37
CA PRO A 103 -0.79 -8.24 -14.28
C PRO A 103 -0.11 -7.98 -15.64
N GLY A 104 -0.52 -8.69 -16.70
CA GLY A 104 0.02 -8.60 -18.05
C GLY A 104 -0.89 -7.89 -19.05
N GLY A 105 -1.22 -6.62 -18.83
CA GLY A 105 -1.78 -5.74 -19.87
C GLY A 105 -0.80 -5.39 -21.00
N GLY A 106 0.11 -6.30 -21.35
CA GLY A 106 0.94 -6.18 -22.54
C GLY A 106 0.08 -6.52 -23.74
N SER A 107 -0.19 -5.51 -24.58
CA SER A 107 -0.68 -5.72 -25.93
C SER A 107 0.23 -6.74 -26.62
N ALA A 108 -0.23 -7.98 -26.76
CA ALA A 108 0.31 -8.87 -27.75
C ALA A 108 0.02 -8.22 -29.11
N GLU A 109 1.04 -7.61 -29.70
CA GLU A 109 1.07 -7.35 -31.13
C GLU A 109 0.99 -8.71 -31.84
N GLU A 110 -0.23 -9.18 -32.12
CA GLU A 110 -0.42 -10.23 -33.11
C GLU A 110 -0.40 -9.59 -34.49
N SER A 111 0.80 -9.63 -35.07
CA SER A 111 1.05 -9.49 -36.49
C SER A 111 0.07 -10.35 -37.30
N ALA A 112 -0.78 -9.70 -38.09
CA ALA A 112 -1.61 -10.35 -39.10
C ALA A 112 -0.74 -11.08 -40.15
N PRO A 113 -1.24 -12.21 -40.65
CA PRO A 113 -1.19 -12.49 -42.08
C PRO A 113 -2.60 -12.63 -42.66
N SER A 114 -2.70 -12.24 -43.92
CA SER A 114 -3.89 -12.15 -44.74
C SER A 114 -4.44 -13.50 -45.23
N ASP A 115 -5.70 -13.45 -45.66
CA ASP A 115 -6.37 -14.25 -46.71
C ASP A 115 -7.36 -15.36 -46.32
N ASP A 116 -8.65 -14.98 -46.45
CA ASP A 116 -9.72 -15.58 -47.27
C ASP A 116 -10.78 -16.57 -46.70
N ASP A 117 -12.02 -16.23 -47.12
CA ASP A 117 -13.23 -17.00 -47.44
C ASP A 117 -14.23 -17.61 -46.40
N SER A 118 -15.42 -16.98 -46.42
CA SER A 118 -16.83 -17.44 -46.31
C SER A 118 -17.43 -18.32 -45.18
N THR A 119 -18.46 -17.71 -44.56
CA THR A 119 -19.83 -18.19 -44.24
C THR A 119 -20.20 -18.98 -42.96
N ARG A 120 -21.05 -18.29 -42.15
CA ARG A 120 -22.16 -18.76 -41.25
C ARG A 120 -21.76 -19.61 -40.03
N THR A 121 -22.23 -19.35 -38.80
CA THR A 121 -23.57 -19.01 -38.33
C THR A 121 -23.50 -18.20 -37.02
N ALA A 122 -24.44 -17.26 -36.85
CA ALA A 122 -24.68 -16.56 -35.60
C ALA A 122 -25.08 -17.53 -34.48
N VAL A 123 -24.34 -17.47 -33.37
CA VAL A 123 -24.73 -18.03 -32.07
C VAL A 123 -24.89 -16.84 -31.12
N ASP A 124 -26.05 -16.80 -30.48
CA ASP A 124 -26.55 -15.81 -29.52
C ASP A 124 -25.56 -15.53 -28.36
N PRO A 125 -25.23 -14.27 -28.02
CA PRO A 125 -24.33 -13.95 -26.93
C PRO A 125 -25.14 -13.75 -25.64
N THR A 126 -25.44 -14.85 -24.94
CA THR A 126 -25.90 -14.79 -23.54
C THR A 126 -24.96 -15.58 -22.65
N GLY A 127 -23.69 -15.17 -22.64
CA GLY A 127 -22.69 -15.57 -21.64
C GLY A 127 -22.26 -14.33 -20.87
N GLY A 128 -22.75 -14.17 -19.64
CA GLY A 128 -22.31 -13.11 -18.75
C GLY A 128 -20.87 -13.36 -18.30
N ASP A 129 -19.91 -12.74 -18.98
CA ASP A 129 -18.56 -12.55 -18.48
C ASP A 129 -18.63 -11.56 -17.30
N SER A 130 -18.77 -12.10 -16.09
CA SER A 130 -18.40 -11.35 -14.89
C SER A 130 -16.87 -11.32 -14.84
N ALA A 131 -16.27 -10.51 -15.72
CA ALA A 131 -14.87 -10.16 -15.63
C ALA A 131 -14.68 -9.49 -14.26
N THR A 132 -13.99 -10.17 -13.34
CA THR A 132 -13.57 -9.57 -12.08
C THR A 132 -12.85 -8.26 -12.40
N ALA A 133 -13.46 -7.14 -12.02
CA ALA A 133 -12.92 -5.82 -12.32
C ALA A 133 -11.50 -5.71 -11.76
N SER A 134 -10.54 -5.36 -12.60
CA SER A 134 -9.16 -5.19 -12.18
C SER A 134 -9.06 -4.05 -11.15
N ALA A 135 -8.32 -4.26 -10.07
CA ALA A 135 -8.15 -3.27 -9.02
C ALA A 135 -6.79 -3.42 -8.35
N VAL A 136 -6.21 -2.32 -7.89
CA VAL A 136 -5.04 -2.33 -7.00
C VAL A 136 -5.47 -1.80 -5.65
N VAL A 137 -5.22 -2.56 -4.60
CA VAL A 137 -5.46 -2.17 -3.20
C VAL A 137 -4.11 -2.01 -2.52
N ILE A 138 -3.90 -0.87 -1.85
CA ILE A 138 -2.63 -0.54 -1.20
C ILE A 138 -2.94 0.00 0.19
N THR A 139 -2.14 -0.40 1.18
CA THR A 139 -2.22 0.11 2.55
C THR A 139 -0.82 0.36 3.08
N VAL A 140 -0.59 1.55 3.64
CA VAL A 140 0.63 1.93 4.38
C VAL A 140 0.23 2.23 5.82
N CYS A 141 1.00 1.72 6.76
CA CYS A 141 0.83 1.93 8.20
C CYS A 141 2.17 2.30 8.80
N ASP A 142 2.20 3.37 9.58
CA ASP A 142 3.36 3.85 10.32
C ASP A 142 3.17 3.53 11.80
N GLY A 143 4.10 2.79 12.39
CA GLY A 143 4.01 2.37 13.78
C GLY A 143 4.42 3.50 14.73
N VAL A 144 3.56 3.86 15.69
CA VAL A 144 3.84 4.96 16.61
C VAL A 144 4.96 4.56 17.58
N SER A 145 6.18 5.10 17.42
CA SER A 145 7.37 4.68 18.17
C SER A 145 7.29 4.84 19.69
N THR A 146 6.39 5.70 20.19
CA THR A 146 6.14 5.87 21.64
C THR A 146 5.16 4.83 22.21
N SER A 147 4.52 4.04 21.34
CA SER A 147 3.66 2.92 21.71
C SER A 147 4.46 1.62 21.85
N GLU A 148 3.83 0.61 22.44
CA GLU A 148 4.44 -0.70 22.60
C GLU A 148 4.19 -1.56 21.36
N ASP A 149 5.18 -2.33 20.91
CA ASP A 149 5.13 -3.17 19.69
C ASP A 149 4.56 -2.49 18.42
N PRO A 150 5.04 -1.27 18.05
CA PRO A 150 4.51 -0.52 16.92
C PRO A 150 4.64 -1.28 15.59
N GLN A 151 5.71 -2.07 15.41
CA GLN A 151 5.88 -2.93 14.22
C GLN A 151 4.81 -4.03 14.11
N ALA A 152 4.30 -4.52 15.24
CA ALA A 152 3.23 -5.52 15.24
C ALA A 152 1.89 -4.86 14.91
N ALA A 153 1.65 -3.66 15.44
CA ALA A 153 0.46 -2.84 15.15
C ALA A 153 0.36 -2.55 13.64
N SER A 154 1.38 -1.90 13.07
CA SER A 154 1.41 -1.51 11.66
C SER A 154 1.34 -2.73 10.74
N GLY A 155 2.09 -3.78 11.05
CA GLY A 155 2.11 -5.03 10.29
C GLY A 155 0.76 -5.77 10.30
N ALA A 156 0.05 -5.80 11.43
CA ALA A 156 -1.27 -6.40 11.53
C ALA A 156 -2.32 -5.57 10.79
N ALA A 157 -2.29 -4.24 10.98
CA ALA A 157 -3.19 -3.29 10.34
C ALA A 157 -3.10 -3.35 8.80
N ALA A 158 -1.89 -3.30 8.23
CA ALA A 158 -1.69 -3.30 6.79
C ALA A 158 -2.24 -4.58 6.13
N ARG A 159 -1.94 -5.75 6.72
CA ARG A 159 -2.40 -7.06 6.21
C ARG A 159 -3.91 -7.21 6.31
N ALA A 160 -4.47 -6.97 7.50
CA ALA A 160 -5.90 -7.09 7.75
C ALA A 160 -6.71 -6.10 6.88
N GLY A 161 -6.19 -4.87 6.72
CA GLY A 161 -6.81 -3.84 5.89
C GLY A 161 -6.93 -4.24 4.43
N VAL A 162 -5.84 -4.71 3.82
CA VAL A 162 -5.85 -5.21 2.44
C VAL A 162 -6.77 -6.42 2.31
N ASP A 163 -6.65 -7.43 3.18
CA ASP A 163 -7.44 -8.67 3.08
C ASP A 163 -8.95 -8.40 3.19
N ALA A 164 -9.38 -7.56 4.14
CA ALA A 164 -10.80 -7.21 4.30
C ALA A 164 -11.33 -6.33 3.16
N CYS A 165 -10.51 -5.40 2.65
CA CYS A 165 -10.87 -4.58 1.48
C CYS A 165 -11.07 -5.47 0.25
N LEU A 166 -10.15 -6.38 -0.03
CA LEU A 166 -10.27 -7.36 -1.11
C LEU A 166 -11.51 -8.24 -0.93
N GLY A 167 -11.76 -8.72 0.29
CA GLY A 167 -12.94 -9.51 0.61
C GLY A 167 -14.25 -8.78 0.31
N ALA A 168 -14.31 -7.47 0.59
CA ALA A 168 -15.46 -6.63 0.29
C ALA A 168 -15.61 -6.34 -1.21
N LEU A 169 -14.51 -6.04 -1.93
CA LEU A 169 -14.53 -5.89 -3.40
C LEU A 169 -14.99 -7.18 -4.09
N ALA A 170 -14.53 -8.34 -3.60
CA ALA A 170 -14.92 -9.65 -4.11
C ALA A 170 -16.34 -10.08 -3.71
N ALA A 171 -17.01 -9.30 -2.87
CA ALA A 171 -18.42 -9.42 -2.58
C ALA A 171 -19.25 -8.39 -3.38
N ASP A 172 -18.62 -7.72 -4.37
CA ASP A 172 -19.21 -6.67 -5.20
C ASP A 172 -19.81 -5.51 -4.39
N ARG A 173 -19.22 -5.23 -3.22
CA ARG A 173 -19.60 -4.08 -2.41
C ARG A 173 -19.06 -2.79 -3.05
N PRO A 174 -19.74 -1.64 -2.86
CA PRO A 174 -19.21 -0.34 -3.25
C PRO A 174 -17.78 -0.13 -2.75
N VAL A 175 -16.96 0.58 -3.52
CA VAL A 175 -15.54 0.76 -3.18
C VAL A 175 -15.36 1.51 -1.85
N GLU A 176 -16.26 2.45 -1.56
CA GLU A 176 -16.29 3.18 -0.30
C GLU A 176 -16.52 2.22 0.88
N GLU A 177 -17.45 1.27 0.73
CA GLU A 177 -17.68 0.23 1.73
C GLU A 177 -16.49 -0.73 1.88
N ALA A 178 -15.80 -1.02 0.78
CA ALA A 178 -14.63 -1.90 0.81
C ALA A 178 -13.45 -1.26 1.54
N VAL A 179 -13.17 0.01 1.27
CA VAL A 179 -12.15 0.78 1.99
C VAL A 179 -12.48 0.86 3.49
N MET A 180 -13.75 1.09 3.83
CA MET A 180 -14.19 1.12 5.23
C MET A 180 -14.12 -0.24 5.91
N ALA A 181 -14.40 -1.33 5.20
CA ALA A 181 -14.22 -2.69 5.72
C ALA A 181 -12.74 -2.98 6.01
N GLY A 182 -11.83 -2.52 5.15
CA GLY A 182 -10.39 -2.57 5.39
C GLY A 182 -10.00 -1.83 6.67
N LEU A 183 -10.44 -0.56 6.79
CA LEU A 183 -10.15 0.25 7.98
C LEU A 183 -10.66 -0.39 9.27
N GLU A 184 -11.90 -0.89 9.29
CA GLU A 184 -12.46 -1.56 10.47
C GLU A 184 -11.68 -2.83 10.84
N SER A 185 -11.30 -3.64 9.84
CA SER A 185 -10.50 -4.84 10.10
C SER A 185 -9.10 -4.50 10.61
N ALA A 186 -8.50 -3.40 10.14
CA ALA A 186 -7.22 -2.92 10.64
C ALA A 186 -7.33 -2.47 12.11
N PHE A 187 -8.40 -1.76 12.48
CA PHE A 187 -8.67 -1.40 13.89
C PHE A 187 -8.75 -2.62 14.79
N GLN A 188 -9.51 -3.64 14.38
CA GLN A 188 -9.64 -4.86 15.17
C GLN A 188 -8.31 -5.59 15.28
N ALA A 189 -7.55 -5.68 14.19
CA ALA A 189 -6.24 -6.33 14.19
C ALA A 189 -5.27 -5.65 15.17
N VAL A 190 -5.20 -4.31 15.21
CA VAL A 190 -4.36 -3.58 16.17
C VAL A 190 -4.82 -3.81 17.61
N ARG A 191 -6.13 -3.84 17.86
CA ARG A 191 -6.70 -4.16 19.18
C ARG A 191 -6.39 -5.58 19.64
N GLU A 192 -6.30 -6.53 18.71
CA GLU A 192 -5.95 -7.92 19.02
C GLU A 192 -4.45 -8.09 19.34
N VAL A 193 -3.59 -7.19 18.86
CA VAL A 193 -2.18 -7.14 19.28
C VAL A 193 -2.05 -6.73 20.77
N SER A 194 -3.03 -6.00 21.32
CA SER A 194 -3.04 -5.62 22.74
C SER A 194 -3.15 -6.83 23.68
N MET A 195 -2.02 -7.35 24.16
CA MET A 195 -1.96 -8.54 25.02
C MET A 195 -2.35 -8.30 26.51
N ALA A 196 -2.41 -7.06 27.00
CA ALA A 196 -2.70 -6.77 28.42
C ALA A 196 -3.31 -5.37 28.67
N ALA A 197 -3.90 -5.17 29.85
CA ALA A 197 -4.41 -3.86 30.27
C ALA A 197 -3.26 -2.84 30.39
N GLY A 198 -3.37 -1.72 29.66
CA GLY A 198 -2.32 -0.69 29.58
C GLY A 198 -1.32 -0.88 28.42
N HIS A 199 -1.43 -1.99 27.67
CA HIS A 199 -0.65 -2.23 26.46
C HIS A 199 -1.43 -1.77 25.22
N SER A 200 -0.98 -0.66 24.62
CA SER A 200 -1.69 0.02 23.52
C SER A 200 -0.81 0.19 22.27
N PRO A 201 -0.45 -0.90 21.58
CA PRO A 201 0.11 -0.85 20.23
C PRO A 201 -0.70 0.10 19.35
N SER A 202 0.02 1.00 18.68
CA SER A 202 -0.59 2.05 17.87
C SER A 202 0.10 2.24 16.53
N CYS A 203 -0.68 2.57 15.50
CA CYS A 203 -0.15 2.92 14.19
C CYS A 203 -1.08 3.90 13.45
N THR A 204 -0.56 4.53 12.40
CA THR A 204 -1.37 5.20 11.38
C THR A 204 -1.97 4.17 10.41
N TYR A 205 -2.84 4.64 9.52
CA TYR A 205 -3.40 3.84 8.45
C TYR A 205 -3.76 4.73 7.27
N VAL A 206 -3.20 4.48 6.08
CA VAL A 206 -3.69 5.05 4.83
C VAL A 206 -3.91 3.92 3.83
N THR A 207 -5.05 3.91 3.17
CA THR A 207 -5.36 2.93 2.12
C THR A 207 -5.90 3.61 0.87
N ALA A 208 -5.65 2.98 -0.27
CA ALA A 208 -6.19 3.39 -1.54
C ALA A 208 -6.64 2.18 -2.37
N VAL A 209 -7.74 2.35 -3.08
CA VAL A 209 -8.20 1.45 -4.14
C VAL A 209 -8.14 2.19 -5.46
N LEU A 210 -7.36 1.67 -6.40
CA LEU A 210 -7.24 2.15 -7.77
C LEU A 210 -8.00 1.19 -8.70
N ARG A 211 -8.95 1.71 -9.48
CA ARG A 211 -9.77 0.92 -10.40
C ARG A 211 -9.94 1.62 -11.74
N PRO A 212 -9.88 0.91 -12.88
CA PRO A 212 -10.35 1.45 -14.14
C PRO A 212 -11.85 1.74 -14.07
N SER A 213 -12.26 2.91 -14.55
CA SER A 213 -13.66 3.35 -14.59
C SER A 213 -14.14 3.60 -16.03
N GLY A 214 -13.24 3.57 -17.00
CA GLY A 214 -13.51 3.81 -18.42
C GLY A 214 -12.20 3.81 -19.23
N THR A 215 -12.28 4.05 -20.54
CA THR A 215 -11.11 4.09 -21.41
C THR A 215 -10.18 5.24 -21.03
N GLY A 216 -9.02 4.91 -20.45
CA GLY A 216 -8.03 5.88 -19.96
C GLY A 216 -8.48 6.66 -18.72
N GLU A 217 -9.49 6.15 -17.99
CA GLU A 217 -10.01 6.76 -16.77
C GLU A 217 -9.93 5.79 -15.60
N PHE A 218 -9.54 6.32 -14.45
CA PHE A 218 -9.39 5.57 -13.21
C PHE A 218 -10.06 6.28 -12.05
N ASP A 219 -10.67 5.51 -11.17
CA ASP A 219 -11.09 5.95 -9.84
C ASP A 219 -10.03 5.59 -8.81
N ILE A 220 -9.69 6.57 -7.99
CA ILE A 220 -8.83 6.43 -6.82
C ILE A 220 -9.68 6.75 -5.59
N THR A 221 -9.96 5.75 -4.77
CA THR A 221 -10.69 5.93 -3.50
C THR A 221 -9.72 5.75 -2.34
N VAL A 222 -9.63 6.75 -1.46
CA VAL A 222 -8.70 6.77 -0.31
C VAL A 222 -9.43 6.94 1.02
N ALA A 223 -8.87 6.36 2.07
CA ALA A 223 -9.17 6.68 3.45
C ALA A 223 -7.88 6.71 4.28
N ASN A 224 -7.82 7.60 5.27
CA ASN A 224 -6.68 7.69 6.16
C ASN A 224 -7.09 7.95 7.63
N VAL A 225 -6.25 7.47 8.55
CA VAL A 225 -6.22 7.81 9.97
C VAL A 225 -4.76 8.05 10.33
N GLY A 226 -4.48 9.18 10.97
CA GLY A 226 -3.11 9.65 11.19
C GLY A 226 -2.59 10.50 10.02
N ASP A 227 -1.28 10.57 9.86
CA ASP A 227 -0.59 11.51 8.96
C ASP A 227 0.22 10.85 7.85
N SER A 228 0.11 9.53 7.66
CA SER A 228 0.53 8.89 6.42
C SER A 228 -0.35 9.35 5.25
N ARG A 229 0.24 9.52 4.06
CA ARG A 229 -0.39 10.29 2.97
C ARG A 229 -0.55 9.48 1.70
N ALA A 230 -1.54 9.89 0.91
CA ALA A 230 -1.71 9.46 -0.48
C ALA A 230 -1.68 10.67 -1.43
N TYR A 231 -1.11 10.48 -2.61
CA TYR A 231 -0.92 11.51 -3.63
C TYR A 231 -1.30 10.99 -5.02
N TRP A 232 -1.90 11.85 -5.83
CA TRP A 232 -1.97 11.71 -7.27
C TRP A 232 -0.86 12.55 -7.91
N LEU A 233 -0.04 11.95 -8.76
CA LEU A 233 1.12 12.58 -9.39
C LEU A 233 0.99 12.44 -10.92
N ARG A 234 0.79 13.54 -11.65
CA ARG A 234 0.71 13.50 -13.12
C ARG A 234 2.09 13.37 -13.75
N THR A 235 2.18 12.61 -14.84
CA THR A 235 3.42 12.47 -15.63
C THR A 235 3.69 13.69 -16.53
N ASP A 236 2.65 14.37 -17.01
CA ASP A 236 2.82 15.40 -18.05
C ASP A 236 3.34 16.75 -17.54
N GLY A 237 3.54 16.92 -16.22
CA GLY A 237 4.02 18.16 -15.61
C GLY A 237 3.13 19.38 -15.90
N THR A 238 1.97 19.19 -16.53
CA THR A 238 1.07 20.27 -16.92
C THR A 238 0.15 20.65 -15.77
N THR A 239 -0.31 21.89 -15.75
CA THR A 239 -1.33 22.38 -14.81
C THR A 239 -2.75 21.93 -15.19
N ALA A 240 -2.90 20.94 -16.07
CA ALA A 240 -4.19 20.40 -16.47
C ALA A 240 -4.90 19.74 -15.27
N CYS A 241 -6.22 19.90 -15.19
CA CYS A 241 -7.00 19.47 -14.04
C CYS A 241 -7.35 17.96 -14.12
N PRO A 242 -7.17 17.17 -13.04
CA PRO A 242 -6.54 17.55 -11.77
C PRO A 242 -5.01 17.50 -11.89
N SER A 243 -4.33 18.55 -11.41
CA SER A 243 -2.87 18.59 -11.25
C SER A 243 -2.41 17.59 -10.17
N SER A 244 -1.09 17.38 -10.06
CA SER A 244 -0.54 16.61 -8.93
C SER A 244 -1.00 17.21 -7.60
N ARG A 245 -1.47 16.37 -6.68
CA ARG A 245 -2.05 16.81 -5.40
C ARG A 245 -2.08 15.72 -4.34
N ARG A 246 -2.07 16.14 -3.06
CA ARG A 246 -2.38 15.30 -1.90
C ARG A 246 -3.87 14.91 -1.91
N LEU A 247 -4.16 13.65 -1.58
CA LEU A 247 -5.50 13.07 -1.52
C LEU A 247 -6.02 12.90 -0.08
N THR A 248 -5.12 12.86 0.89
CA THR A 248 -5.43 12.71 2.33
C THR A 248 -5.44 14.05 3.06
N VAL A 249 -5.99 14.03 4.28
CA VAL A 249 -5.91 15.13 5.25
C VAL A 249 -5.35 14.53 6.53
N ASP A 250 -4.26 15.09 7.05
CA ASP A 250 -3.54 14.49 8.17
C ASP A 250 -4.32 14.67 9.48
N ASP A 251 -4.43 13.62 10.29
CA ASP A 251 -4.94 13.75 11.65
C ASP A 251 -3.83 14.21 12.61
N SER A 252 -3.33 15.43 12.40
CA SER A 252 -2.26 16.05 13.19
C SER A 252 -2.70 17.33 13.90
N TRP A 253 -1.96 17.72 14.95
CA TRP A 253 -2.18 18.97 15.66
C TRP A 253 -2.08 20.20 14.76
N ALA A 254 -1.12 20.21 13.81
CA ALA A 254 -1.01 21.28 12.83
C ALA A 254 -2.26 21.38 11.96
N GLN A 255 -2.76 20.26 11.44
CA GLN A 255 -3.98 20.26 10.63
C GLN A 255 -5.20 20.73 11.43
N ALA A 256 -5.33 20.31 12.69
CA ALA A 256 -6.41 20.75 13.56
C ALA A 256 -6.40 22.27 13.82
N LEU A 257 -5.23 22.89 13.96
CA LEU A 257 -5.09 24.35 14.09
C LEU A 257 -5.47 25.09 12.81
N VAL A 258 -5.09 24.54 11.65
CA VAL A 258 -5.44 25.11 10.33
C VAL A 258 -6.94 25.01 10.10
N ASP A 259 -7.55 23.85 10.36
CA ASP A 259 -8.99 23.62 10.19
C ASP A 259 -9.83 24.50 11.13
N ALA A 260 -9.32 24.79 12.33
CA ALA A 260 -9.92 25.74 13.26
C ALA A 260 -9.74 27.21 12.85
N GLY A 261 -8.98 27.50 11.79
CA GLY A 261 -8.62 28.86 11.35
C GLY A 261 -7.73 29.60 12.36
N ALA A 262 -7.10 28.87 13.28
CA ALA A 262 -6.29 29.44 14.36
C ALA A 262 -4.88 29.83 13.87
N MET A 263 -4.35 29.15 12.85
CA MET A 263 -3.04 29.40 12.24
C MET A 263 -3.07 29.08 10.75
N ASP A 264 -2.18 29.71 9.97
CA ASP A 264 -1.89 29.24 8.61
C ASP A 264 -1.01 27.98 8.64
N GLU A 265 -0.97 27.26 7.51
CA GLU A 265 -0.26 25.97 7.40
C GLU A 265 1.25 26.09 7.68
N VAL A 266 1.89 27.16 7.20
CA VAL A 266 3.33 27.38 7.39
C VAL A 266 3.66 27.65 8.86
N ALA A 267 2.82 28.42 9.54
CA ALA A 267 2.96 28.70 10.96
C ALA A 267 2.66 27.45 11.81
N ALA A 268 1.61 26.71 11.47
CA ALA A 268 1.22 25.48 12.18
C ALA A 268 2.33 24.43 12.13
N MET A 269 2.98 24.25 10.97
CA MET A 269 4.11 23.32 10.80
C MET A 269 5.39 23.71 11.56
N ARG A 270 5.47 24.94 12.09
CA ARG A 270 6.60 25.38 12.94
C ARG A 270 6.36 25.13 14.42
N ASP A 271 5.16 24.73 14.84
CA ASP A 271 4.90 24.33 16.24
C ASP A 271 5.69 23.04 16.54
N PRO A 272 6.38 22.93 17.69
CA PRO A 272 7.07 21.70 18.09
C PRO A 272 6.18 20.46 18.12
N ARG A 273 4.86 20.64 18.24
CA ARG A 273 3.85 19.58 18.27
C ARG A 273 3.14 19.43 16.92
N ALA A 274 3.61 20.08 15.85
CA ALA A 274 2.94 20.06 14.54
C ALA A 274 2.57 18.64 14.08
N HIS A 275 3.51 17.71 14.27
CA HIS A 275 3.41 16.30 13.89
C HIS A 275 2.71 15.42 14.95
N ALA A 276 2.24 15.99 16.07
CA ALA A 276 1.55 15.20 17.08
C ALA A 276 0.21 14.70 16.52
N LEU A 277 0.05 13.38 16.45
CA LEU A 277 -1.18 12.73 16.00
C LEU A 277 -2.33 13.06 16.95
N VAL A 278 -3.47 13.44 16.36
CA VAL A 278 -4.74 13.60 17.09
C VAL A 278 -5.66 12.40 16.93
N ARG A 279 -5.43 11.55 15.91
CA ARG A 279 -6.10 10.26 15.71
C ARG A 279 -5.09 9.21 15.21
N TRP A 280 -5.24 7.98 15.67
CA TRP A 280 -4.43 6.80 15.32
C TRP A 280 -5.28 5.54 15.48
N LEU A 281 -4.80 4.40 14.97
CA LEU A 281 -5.33 3.08 15.29
C LEU A 281 -4.66 2.60 16.57
N GLY A 282 -5.45 2.28 17.60
CA GLY A 282 -4.94 1.76 18.88
C GLY A 282 -6.07 1.32 19.80
N ALA A 283 -5.79 0.47 20.77
CA ALA A 283 -6.79 0.04 21.76
C ALA A 283 -7.27 1.17 22.68
N ASP A 284 -6.44 2.20 22.85
CA ASP A 284 -6.71 3.44 23.57
C ASP A 284 -7.39 4.51 22.71
N SER A 285 -7.56 4.27 21.40
CA SER A 285 -8.29 5.18 20.53
C SER A 285 -9.80 5.01 20.72
N ASP A 286 -10.48 6.10 21.05
CA ASP A 286 -11.96 6.21 21.04
C ASP A 286 -12.52 6.35 19.61
N HIS A 287 -11.64 6.41 18.62
CA HIS A 287 -11.96 6.67 17.22
C HIS A 287 -12.69 5.48 16.58
N LYS A 288 -13.76 5.76 15.84
CA LYS A 288 -14.53 4.75 15.10
C LYS A 288 -14.25 4.91 13.61
N ALA A 289 -14.18 3.80 12.88
CA ALA A 289 -13.99 3.84 11.43
C ALA A 289 -14.98 4.79 10.74
N ALA A 290 -16.23 4.86 11.22
CA ALA A 290 -17.28 5.75 10.70
C ALA A 290 -16.93 7.26 10.75
N ASP A 291 -16.01 7.69 11.62
CA ASP A 291 -15.59 9.08 11.71
C ASP A 291 -14.44 9.41 10.73
N THR A 292 -14.04 8.46 9.89
CA THR A 292 -13.03 8.64 8.83
C THR A 292 -13.67 9.02 7.50
N ALA A 293 -13.17 10.11 6.89
CA ALA A 293 -13.62 10.53 5.57
C ALA A 293 -13.03 9.63 4.47
N VAL A 294 -13.91 9.13 3.59
CA VAL A 294 -13.52 8.48 2.34
C VAL A 294 -13.57 9.52 1.23
N ARG A 295 -12.55 9.56 0.38
CA ARG A 295 -12.46 10.49 -0.77
C ARG A 295 -12.25 9.70 -2.05
N THR A 296 -13.06 9.96 -3.06
CA THR A 296 -12.90 9.37 -4.41
C THR A 296 -12.50 10.45 -5.41
N LEU A 297 -11.49 10.15 -6.23
CA LEU A 297 -11.03 10.99 -7.31
C LEU A 297 -11.01 10.22 -8.63
N ARG A 298 -11.72 10.74 -9.63
CA ARG A 298 -11.57 10.36 -11.04
C ARG A 298 -10.34 11.04 -11.64
N VAL A 299 -9.41 10.26 -12.18
CA VAL A 299 -8.26 10.75 -12.95
C VAL A 299 -8.33 10.25 -14.38
N ARG A 300 -7.66 10.98 -15.28
CA ARG A 300 -7.57 10.65 -16.71
C ARG A 300 -6.16 10.85 -17.21
N GLY A 301 -5.68 9.87 -17.97
CA GLY A 301 -4.33 9.86 -18.54
C GLY A 301 -3.25 9.43 -17.54
N PRO A 302 -1.97 9.43 -17.98
CA PRO A 302 -0.90 8.78 -17.26
C PRO A 302 -0.48 9.54 -16.00
N GLY A 303 -0.17 8.78 -14.95
CA GLY A 303 0.32 9.30 -13.69
C GLY A 303 0.68 8.19 -12.72
N VAL A 304 0.84 8.57 -11.46
CA VAL A 304 1.24 7.68 -10.37
C VAL A 304 0.37 7.96 -9.15
N LEU A 305 -0.19 6.89 -8.58
CA LEU A 305 -0.69 6.90 -7.22
C LEU A 305 0.47 6.55 -6.28
N LEU A 306 0.77 7.46 -5.35
CA LEU A 306 1.80 7.28 -4.33
C LEU A 306 1.15 7.23 -2.94
N LEU A 307 1.45 6.22 -2.13
CA LEU A 307 1.20 6.21 -0.69
C LEU A 307 2.54 6.22 0.05
N CYS A 308 2.64 6.95 1.15
CA CYS A 308 3.86 7.02 1.95
C CYS A 308 3.63 7.31 3.44
N SER A 309 4.60 6.90 4.27
CA SER A 309 4.75 7.34 5.67
C SER A 309 5.40 8.72 5.75
N ASP A 310 5.48 9.26 6.97
CA ASP A 310 6.03 10.59 7.21
C ASP A 310 7.54 10.69 6.96
N GLY A 311 8.27 9.58 7.07
CA GLY A 311 9.67 9.50 6.72
C GLY A 311 9.97 9.84 5.26
N LEU A 312 8.99 9.82 4.34
CA LEU A 312 9.13 10.45 3.02
C LEU A 312 8.70 11.91 3.03
N TRP A 313 7.44 12.17 3.39
CA TRP A 313 6.84 13.48 3.10
C TRP A 313 7.42 14.60 3.98
N ASN A 314 8.02 14.30 5.13
CA ASN A 314 8.77 15.28 5.93
C ASN A 314 9.95 15.88 5.15
N TYR A 315 10.56 15.13 4.22
CA TYR A 315 11.62 15.62 3.35
C TYR A 315 11.11 16.14 2.01
N LEU A 316 9.99 15.60 1.51
CA LEU A 316 9.44 15.90 0.20
C LEU A 316 7.91 16.06 0.24
N PRO A 317 7.38 17.17 0.81
CA PRO A 317 5.95 17.33 1.02
C PRO A 317 5.17 17.77 -0.23
N ASP A 318 5.83 18.43 -1.17
CA ASP A 318 5.20 19.05 -2.35
C ASP A 318 4.84 18.00 -3.42
N PRO A 319 3.57 17.94 -3.88
CA PRO A 319 3.15 16.99 -4.92
C PRO A 319 3.85 17.13 -6.26
N MET A 320 4.30 18.33 -6.63
CA MET A 320 5.02 18.56 -7.89
C MET A 320 6.45 18.02 -7.81
N ASP A 321 7.12 18.23 -6.68
CA ASP A 321 8.47 17.68 -6.46
C ASP A 321 8.44 16.14 -6.37
N LEU A 322 7.42 15.58 -5.71
CA LEU A 322 7.15 14.14 -5.72
C LEU A 322 6.94 13.61 -7.14
N ALA A 323 6.15 14.30 -7.96
CA ALA A 323 5.92 13.91 -9.35
C ALA A 323 7.22 13.91 -10.18
N ALA A 324 8.12 14.87 -9.96
CA ALA A 324 9.40 14.93 -10.66
C ALA A 324 10.29 13.71 -10.41
N ILE A 325 10.18 13.07 -9.25
CA ILE A 325 10.90 11.82 -8.94
C ILE A 325 10.10 10.60 -9.38
N ALA A 326 8.80 10.57 -9.10
CA ALA A 326 7.97 9.38 -9.25
C ALA A 326 7.62 9.05 -10.71
N THR A 327 7.64 10.03 -11.62
CA THR A 327 7.14 9.88 -12.99
C THR A 327 8.25 9.82 -14.06
N THR A 328 9.51 9.94 -13.66
CA THR A 328 10.67 10.00 -14.58
C THR A 328 11.40 8.67 -14.78
N ALA A 329 10.98 7.62 -14.07
CA ALA A 329 11.58 6.29 -14.13
C ALA A 329 10.50 5.19 -14.06
N PRO A 330 10.83 3.94 -14.44
CA PRO A 330 9.94 2.80 -14.23
C PRO A 330 9.51 2.69 -12.76
N PRO A 331 8.29 2.19 -12.44
CA PRO A 331 7.73 2.18 -11.09
C PRO A 331 8.65 1.60 -10.00
N ALA A 332 9.36 0.51 -10.28
CA ALA A 332 10.35 -0.07 -9.38
C ALA A 332 11.46 0.92 -9.00
N THR A 333 12.01 1.58 -10.01
CA THR A 333 13.08 2.56 -9.85
C THR A 333 12.54 3.83 -9.20
N ALA A 334 11.33 4.27 -9.55
CA ALA A 334 10.67 5.42 -8.93
C ALA A 334 10.48 5.22 -7.42
N ALA A 335 9.95 4.07 -6.99
CA ALA A 335 9.79 3.74 -5.57
C ALA A 335 11.13 3.75 -4.82
N ARG A 336 12.18 3.16 -5.41
CA ARG A 336 13.53 3.18 -4.83
C ARG A 336 14.10 4.60 -4.75
N ASN A 337 13.96 5.40 -5.81
CA ASN A 337 14.46 6.76 -5.86
C ASN A 337 13.80 7.65 -4.79
N LEU A 338 12.50 7.48 -4.54
CA LEU A 338 11.80 8.21 -3.47
C LEU A 338 12.35 7.85 -2.09
N ALA A 339 12.50 6.55 -1.80
CA ALA A 339 13.07 6.10 -0.53
C ALA A 339 14.55 6.52 -0.37
N ASP A 340 15.32 6.47 -1.45
CA ASP A 340 16.72 6.91 -1.48
C ASP A 340 16.81 8.43 -1.25
N TYR A 341 15.90 9.22 -1.83
CA TYR A 341 15.86 10.66 -1.59
C TYR A 341 15.73 10.98 -0.10
N ALA A 342 14.74 10.39 0.58
CA ALA A 342 14.55 10.56 2.03
C ALA A 342 15.79 10.11 2.83
N MET A 343 16.39 8.97 2.46
CA MET A 343 17.63 8.50 3.07
C MET A 343 18.79 9.49 2.89
N HIS A 344 18.94 10.12 1.73
CA HIS A 344 19.99 11.11 1.49
C HIS A 344 19.76 12.42 2.26
N CYS A 345 18.50 12.86 2.38
CA CYS A 345 18.14 14.08 3.11
C CYS A 345 18.28 13.97 4.63
N GLY A 346 18.34 12.76 5.17
CA GLY A 346 18.62 12.52 6.58
C GLY A 346 18.37 11.07 6.97
N GLY A 347 17.24 10.51 6.54
CA GLY A 347 16.77 9.19 6.96
C GLY A 347 16.50 9.14 8.46
N GLY A 348 15.86 10.19 8.99
CA GLY A 348 15.60 10.37 10.42
C GLY A 348 14.54 9.41 10.97
N ASP A 349 13.66 8.91 10.10
CA ASP A 349 12.55 8.02 10.43
C ASP A 349 12.54 6.76 9.55
N ASN A 350 11.64 5.82 9.83
CA ASN A 350 11.26 4.75 8.91
C ASN A 350 10.67 5.35 7.62
N ILE A 351 10.98 4.77 6.47
CA ILE A 351 10.60 5.32 5.17
C ILE A 351 9.84 4.25 4.40
N THR A 352 8.56 4.48 4.16
CA THR A 352 7.71 3.56 3.41
C THR A 352 7.04 4.26 2.24
N VAL A 353 7.12 3.63 1.07
CA VAL A 353 6.54 4.13 -0.18
C VAL A 353 5.90 3.00 -0.97
N ALA A 354 4.73 3.28 -1.54
CA ALA A 354 4.04 2.42 -2.49
C ALA A 354 3.70 3.21 -3.75
N VAL A 355 4.17 2.74 -4.90
CA VAL A 355 4.02 3.40 -6.21
C VAL A 355 3.18 2.50 -7.13
N ALA A 356 2.01 2.99 -7.53
CA ALA A 356 1.16 2.34 -8.52
C ALA A 356 1.02 3.23 -9.78
N PRO A 357 1.53 2.79 -10.94
CA PRO A 357 1.35 3.52 -12.18
C PRO A 357 -0.12 3.49 -12.65
N VAL A 358 -0.53 4.58 -13.28
CA VAL A 358 -1.80 4.73 -13.99
C VAL A 358 -1.44 5.09 -15.43
N ASN A 359 -1.96 4.33 -16.40
CA ASN A 359 -1.63 4.47 -17.83
C ASN A 359 -2.85 4.88 -18.65
#